data_AF-A0A0A2M1F7-F1
#
_entry.id   AF-A0A0A2M1F7-F1
#
_cell.length_a   1.000
_cell.length_b   1.000
_cell.length_c   1.000
_cell.angle_alpha   90.00
_cell.angle_beta   90.00
_cell.angle_gamma   90.00
#
_symmetry.space_group_name_H-M   'P 1'
#
loop_
_entity.id
_entity.type
_entity.pdbx_description
1 polymer ?
#
loop_
_entity_poly.entity_id
_entity_poly.type
_entity_poly.pdbx_seq_one_letter_code
_entity_poly.pdbx_strand_id
1 'polypeptide(L)'
;MKSKFFIKGVISILLIFLSMYLIDVFVTIPNNVSIKVNEIKYSFKGKIIEKFAVRNTEPTHLKVLIKYDSIITISPNPDLVDVAAVGDSLYKPANENYIFLSSNGNIKKFFYTKLSYETRSNKNFPREWRNKWLDSSMWDSSKEIN
;
A
#
# COMPACT_ATOMS: atom_id res chain seq x y z
N MET A 1 22.01 -5.01 51.52
CA MET A 1 21.12 -3.93 51.04
C MET A 1 21.59 -3.28 49.72
N LYS A 2 22.90 -3.10 49.48
CA LYS A 2 23.45 -2.49 48.25
C LYS A 2 23.18 -3.28 46.94
N SER A 3 23.14 -4.61 46.98
CA SER A 3 22.94 -5.43 45.76
C SER A 3 21.54 -5.26 45.14
N LYS A 4 20.49 -5.11 45.95
CA LYS A 4 19.11 -4.90 45.46
C LYS A 4 18.95 -3.55 44.76
N PHE A 5 19.69 -2.52 45.17
CA PHE A 5 19.71 -1.21 44.50
C PHE A 5 20.46 -1.28 43.16
N PHE A 6 21.58 -2.01 43.11
CA PHE A 6 22.34 -2.21 41.89
C PHE A 6 21.53 -2.98 40.83
N ILE A 7 20.86 -4.07 41.22
CA ILE A 7 20.01 -4.88 40.33
C ILE A 7 18.86 -4.03 39.75
N LYS A 8 18.20 -3.20 40.58
CA LYS A 8 17.14 -2.30 40.11
C LYS A 8 17.67 -1.29 39.08
N GLY A 9 18.85 -0.71 39.31
CA GLY A 9 19.49 0.21 38.36
C GLY A 9 19.78 -0.44 37.00
N VAL A 10 20.33 -1.66 37.01
CA VAL A 10 20.62 -2.41 35.77
C VAL A 10 19.33 -2.75 35.01
N ILE A 11 18.27 -3.17 35.71
CA ILE A 11 16.97 -3.46 35.08
C ILE A 11 16.36 -2.19 34.46
N SER A 12 16.41 -1.06 35.16
CA SER A 12 15.91 0.22 34.61
C SER A 12 16.66 0.64 33.35
N ILE A 13 17.99 0.47 33.32
CA ILE A 13 18.80 0.77 32.12
C ILE A 13 18.41 -0.15 30.95
N LEU A 14 18.25 -1.45 31.20
CA LEU A 14 17.81 -2.41 30.17
C LEU A 14 16.43 -2.07 29.61
N LEU A 15 15.48 -1.66 30.46
CA LEU A 15 14.16 -1.23 30.02
C LEU A 15 14.21 0.03 29.15
N ILE A 16 15.09 0.98 29.48
CA ILE A 16 15.30 2.18 28.65
C ILE A 16 15.81 1.78 27.27
N PHE A 17 16.87 0.96 27.18
CA PHE A 17 17.40 0.49 25.90
C PHE A 17 16.36 -0.30 25.08
N LEU A 18 15.59 -1.18 25.73
CA LEU A 18 14.51 -1.91 25.07
C LEU A 18 13.44 -0.96 24.53
N SER A 19 13.05 0.07 25.31
CA SER A 19 12.06 1.06 24.85
C SER A 19 12.55 1.87 23.67
N MET A 20 13.82 2.29 23.66
CA MET A 20 14.42 3.03 22.53
C MET A 20 14.49 2.15 21.27
N TYR A 21 14.85 0.88 21.43
CA TYR A 21 14.84 -0.10 20.33
C TYR A 21 13.43 -0.28 19.75
N LEU A 22 12.42 -0.44 20.60
CA LEU A 22 11.03 -0.58 20.15
C LEU A 22 10.56 0.70 19.43
N ILE A 23 10.88 1.89 19.95
CA ILE A 23 10.55 3.15 19.29
C ILE A 23 11.18 3.21 17.89
N ASP A 24 12.45 2.86 17.71
CA ASP A 24 13.08 2.85 16.37
C ASP A 24 12.46 1.83 15.42
N VAL A 25 12.04 0.65 15.93
CA VAL A 25 11.34 -0.34 15.10
C VAL A 25 9.96 0.15 14.65
N PHE A 26 9.22 0.85 15.52
CA PHE A 26 7.84 1.27 15.22
C PHE A 26 7.73 2.64 14.55
N VAL A 27 8.64 3.58 14.84
CA VAL A 27 8.58 4.97 14.34
C VAL A 27 9.23 5.12 12.96
N THR A 28 10.15 4.22 12.60
CA THR A 28 11.01 4.39 11.42
C THR A 28 10.53 3.60 10.20
N ILE A 29 9.21 3.35 10.08
CA ILE A 29 8.62 2.97 8.80
C ILE A 29 8.07 4.24 8.14
N PRO A 30 8.68 4.71 7.04
CA PRO A 30 8.11 5.78 6.26
C PRO A 30 6.66 5.43 5.91
N ASN A 31 5.72 6.30 6.27
CA ASN A 31 4.29 6.03 6.16
C ASN A 31 3.90 5.60 4.73
N ASN A 32 4.59 6.14 3.71
CA ASN A 32 4.42 5.77 2.30
C ASN A 32 4.72 4.28 2.02
N VAL A 33 5.79 3.71 2.55
CA VAL A 33 6.15 2.29 2.33
C VAL A 33 5.12 1.38 2.98
N SER A 34 4.69 1.70 4.21
CA SER A 34 3.65 0.95 4.91
C SER A 34 2.34 0.92 4.12
N ILE A 35 1.89 2.08 3.63
CA ILE A 35 0.70 2.21 2.79
C ILE A 35 0.82 1.33 1.55
N LYS A 36 1.94 1.40 0.82
CA LYS A 36 2.18 0.58 -0.38
C LYS A 36 2.16 -0.92 -0.09
N VAL A 37 2.78 -1.34 1.00
CA VAL A 37 2.77 -2.75 1.43
C VAL A 37 1.35 -3.20 1.75
N ASN A 38 0.56 -2.38 2.45
CA ASN A 38 -0.82 -2.70 2.77
C ASN A 38 -1.71 -2.77 1.52
N GLU A 39 -1.55 -1.83 0.59
CA GLU A 39 -2.22 -1.85 -0.73
C GLU A 39 -1.93 -3.14 -1.52
N ILE A 40 -0.69 -3.63 -1.48
CA ILE A 40 -0.28 -4.87 -2.15
C ILE A 40 -0.89 -6.10 -1.46
N LYS A 41 -0.82 -6.18 -0.12
CA LYS A 41 -1.36 -7.29 0.67
C LYS A 41 -2.87 -7.43 0.52
N TYR A 42 -3.57 -6.30 0.46
CA TYR A 42 -5.02 -6.26 0.45
C TYR A 42 -5.60 -6.91 -0.82
N SER A 43 -6.65 -7.71 -0.63
CA SER A 43 -7.39 -8.36 -1.71
C SER A 43 -8.88 -8.12 -1.56
N PHE A 44 -9.56 -7.97 -2.69
CA PHE A 44 -11.01 -7.80 -2.74
C PHE A 44 -11.56 -8.16 -4.11
N LYS A 45 -12.87 -8.45 -4.13
CA LYS A 45 -13.68 -8.55 -5.34
C LYS A 45 -14.95 -7.76 -5.11
N GLY A 46 -15.33 -6.90 -6.06
CA GLY A 46 -16.50 -6.06 -5.88
C GLY A 46 -16.91 -5.33 -7.15
N LYS A 47 -17.96 -4.51 -7.04
CA LYS A 47 -18.53 -3.73 -8.15
C LYS A 47 -18.36 -2.25 -7.86
N ILE A 48 -17.96 -1.47 -8.86
CA ILE A 48 -17.86 -0.01 -8.71
C ILE A 48 -19.27 0.56 -8.60
N ILE A 49 -19.52 1.32 -7.54
CA ILE A 49 -20.80 1.99 -7.31
C ILE A 49 -20.72 3.51 -7.46
N GLU A 50 -19.52 4.08 -7.32
CA GLU A 50 -19.31 5.52 -7.39
C GLU A 50 -17.86 5.84 -7.78
N LYS A 51 -17.67 6.90 -8.55
CA LYS A 51 -16.38 7.55 -8.82
C LYS A 51 -16.43 8.93 -8.20
N PHE A 52 -15.40 9.32 -7.45
CA PHE A 52 -15.38 10.64 -6.79
C PHE A 52 -13.96 11.18 -6.61
N ALA A 53 -13.87 12.45 -6.26
CA ALA A 53 -12.65 13.13 -5.85
C ALA A 53 -12.83 13.73 -4.47
N VAL A 54 -11.75 13.79 -3.69
CA VAL A 54 -11.75 14.45 -2.37
C VAL A 54 -11.66 15.98 -2.51
N ARG A 55 -11.20 16.46 -3.67
CA ARG A 55 -11.08 17.87 -4.04
C ARG A 55 -11.94 18.15 -5.27
N ASN A 56 -12.10 19.42 -5.61
CA ASN A 56 -12.80 19.83 -6.84
C ASN A 56 -11.92 19.59 -8.08
N THR A 57 -11.70 18.31 -8.39
CA THR A 57 -10.89 17.80 -9.50
C THR A 57 -11.58 16.61 -10.13
N GLU A 58 -11.05 16.12 -11.25
CA GLU A 58 -11.48 14.85 -11.82
C GLU A 58 -11.43 13.70 -10.79
N PRO A 59 -12.31 12.69 -10.91
CA PRO A 59 -12.36 11.56 -9.98
C PRO A 59 -11.00 10.87 -9.84
N THR A 60 -10.58 10.62 -8.60
CA THR A 60 -9.35 9.86 -8.31
C THR A 60 -9.60 8.65 -7.41
N HIS A 61 -10.82 8.53 -6.86
CA HIS A 61 -11.21 7.48 -5.95
C HIS A 61 -12.42 6.72 -6.48
N LEU A 62 -12.54 5.46 -6.07
CA LEU A 62 -13.69 4.60 -6.37
C LEU A 62 -14.30 4.10 -5.07
N LYS A 63 -15.63 4.10 -4.98
CA LYS A 63 -16.35 3.28 -4.00
C LYS A 63 -16.71 1.94 -4.64
N VAL A 64 -16.39 0.88 -3.93
CA VAL A 64 -16.56 -0.49 -4.40
C VAL A 64 -17.44 -1.24 -3.41
N LEU A 65 -18.55 -1.77 -3.90
CA LEU A 65 -19.41 -2.69 -3.16
C LEU A 65 -18.77 -4.08 -3.19
N ILE A 66 -18.37 -4.57 -2.03
CA ILE A 66 -17.83 -5.92 -1.85
C ILE A 66 -18.90 -6.83 -1.22
N LYS A 67 -18.52 -8.07 -0.87
CA LYS A 67 -19.44 -9.06 -0.30
C LYS A 67 -20.17 -8.52 0.95
N TYR A 68 -21.43 -8.92 1.13
CA TYR A 68 -22.29 -8.54 2.26
C TYR A 68 -22.57 -7.03 2.35
N ASP A 69 -22.79 -6.39 1.21
CA ASP A 69 -23.11 -4.96 1.09
C ASP A 69 -22.12 -3.99 1.77
N SER A 70 -20.91 -4.48 2.06
CA SER A 70 -19.85 -3.64 2.60
C SER A 70 -19.27 -2.77 1.49
N ILE A 71 -19.04 -1.49 1.78
CA ILE A 71 -18.46 -0.53 0.83
C ILE A 71 -17.05 -0.23 1.27
N ILE A 72 -16.10 -0.36 0.35
CA ILE A 72 -14.73 0.09 0.52
C ILE A 72 -14.44 1.28 -0.39
N THR A 73 -13.53 2.13 0.06
CA THR A 73 -12.98 3.22 -0.75
C THR A 73 -11.56 2.86 -1.17
N ILE A 74 -11.24 3.03 -2.45
CA ILE A 74 -9.91 2.80 -3.01
C ILE A 74 -9.43 4.01 -3.81
N SER A 75 -8.11 4.20 -3.86
CA SER A 75 -7.43 5.21 -4.69
C SER A 75 -6.40 4.51 -5.59
N PRO A 76 -6.86 3.82 -6.66
CA PRO A 76 -5.97 3.08 -7.54
C PRO A 76 -5.18 4.02 -8.46
N ASN A 77 -4.32 3.47 -9.31
CA ASN A 77 -3.66 4.21 -10.39
C ASN A 77 -4.69 4.96 -11.26
N PRO A 78 -4.46 6.25 -11.59
CA PRO A 78 -5.33 7.04 -12.46
C PRO A 78 -5.77 6.34 -13.74
N ASP A 79 -4.89 5.59 -14.41
CA ASP A 79 -5.21 4.84 -15.64
C ASP A 79 -6.42 3.91 -15.48
N LEU A 80 -6.61 3.33 -14.28
CA LEU A 80 -7.80 2.52 -13.98
C LEU A 80 -9.03 3.40 -13.80
N VAL A 81 -8.90 4.52 -13.08
CA VAL A 81 -10.01 5.42 -12.78
C VAL A 81 -10.55 6.04 -14.08
N ASP A 82 -9.69 6.37 -15.03
CA ASP A 82 -10.07 6.94 -16.32
C ASP A 82 -10.92 5.97 -17.15
N VAL A 83 -10.54 4.68 -17.16
CA VAL A 83 -11.20 3.66 -17.98
C VAL A 83 -12.41 3.03 -17.29
N ALA A 84 -12.41 2.96 -15.96
CA ALA A 84 -13.46 2.27 -15.21
C ALA A 84 -14.78 3.06 -15.21
N ALA A 85 -15.89 2.33 -15.36
CA ALA A 85 -17.25 2.85 -15.28
C ALA A 85 -17.97 2.36 -14.02
N VAL A 86 -18.97 3.12 -13.58
CA VAL A 86 -19.91 2.65 -12.54
C VAL A 86 -20.61 1.40 -13.06
N GLY A 87 -20.61 0.36 -12.25
CA GLY A 87 -21.17 -0.93 -12.58
C GLY A 87 -20.14 -1.98 -13.03
N ASP A 88 -18.92 -1.58 -13.37
CA ASP A 88 -17.85 -2.52 -13.68
C ASP A 88 -17.44 -3.33 -12.44
N SER A 89 -16.93 -4.55 -12.67
CA SER A 89 -16.42 -5.40 -11.61
C SER A 89 -14.91 -5.29 -11.48
N LEU A 90 -14.44 -5.23 -10.24
CA LEU A 90 -13.03 -5.21 -9.88
C LEU A 90 -12.62 -6.49 -9.15
N TYR A 91 -11.41 -6.96 -9.43
CA TYR A 91 -10.75 -8.01 -8.68
C TYR A 91 -9.29 -7.68 -8.42
N LYS A 92 -8.94 -7.53 -7.15
CA LYS A 92 -7.59 -7.27 -6.65
C LYS A 92 -7.08 -8.52 -5.94
N PRO A 93 -6.09 -9.24 -6.52
CA PRO A 93 -5.46 -10.36 -5.84
C PRO A 93 -4.62 -9.92 -4.63
N ALA A 94 -4.45 -10.84 -3.68
CA ALA A 94 -3.55 -10.64 -2.55
C ALA A 94 -2.09 -10.68 -3.02
N ASN A 95 -1.23 -9.89 -2.38
CA ASN A 95 0.23 -9.86 -2.62
C ASN A 95 0.62 -9.53 -4.08
N GLU A 96 -0.24 -8.76 -4.76
CA GLU A 96 -0.02 -8.28 -6.11
C GLU A 96 -0.23 -6.77 -6.20
N ASN A 97 0.57 -6.11 -7.05
CA ASN A 97 0.50 -4.67 -7.28
C ASN A 97 -0.48 -4.27 -8.40
N TYR A 98 -1.23 -5.22 -8.94
CA TYR A 98 -2.16 -5.02 -10.04
C TYR A 98 -3.60 -5.35 -9.65
N ILE A 99 -4.54 -4.90 -10.47
CA ILE A 99 -5.98 -5.11 -10.32
C ILE A 99 -6.58 -5.41 -11.70
N PHE A 100 -7.62 -6.24 -11.71
CA PHE A 100 -8.39 -6.53 -12.91
C PHE A 100 -9.69 -5.74 -12.92
N LEU A 101 -9.98 -5.14 -14.06
CA LEU A 101 -11.27 -4.54 -14.40
C LEU A 101 -11.99 -5.47 -15.37
N SER A 102 -13.21 -5.85 -15.03
CA SER A 102 -14.11 -6.59 -15.91
C SER A 102 -15.27 -5.70 -16.31
N SER A 103 -15.38 -5.42 -17.60
CA SER A 103 -16.43 -4.60 -18.20
C SER A 103 -16.99 -5.31 -19.43
N ASN A 104 -18.30 -5.59 -19.44
CA ASN A 104 -19.00 -6.25 -20.54
C ASN A 104 -18.32 -7.55 -21.04
N GLY A 105 -17.79 -8.36 -20.11
CA GLY A 105 -17.11 -9.61 -20.42
C GLY A 105 -15.62 -9.47 -20.78
N ASN A 106 -15.12 -8.25 -21.01
CA ASN A 106 -13.70 -8.00 -21.25
C ASN A 106 -12.96 -7.79 -19.93
N ILE A 107 -11.84 -8.47 -19.75
CA ILE A 107 -10.97 -8.33 -18.58
C ILE A 107 -9.71 -7.59 -18.98
N LYS A 108 -9.44 -6.46 -18.32
CA LYS A 108 -8.20 -5.68 -18.49
C LYS A 108 -7.43 -5.64 -17.17
N LYS A 109 -6.10 -5.74 -17.26
CA LYS A 109 -5.19 -5.66 -16.13
C LYS A 109 -4.61 -4.26 -16.04
N PHE A 110 -4.65 -3.66 -14.84
CA PHE A 110 -4.06 -2.37 -14.55
C PHE A 110 -3.14 -2.48 -13.35
N PHE A 111 -2.15 -1.58 -13.23
CA PHE A 111 -1.48 -1.40 -11.95
C PHE A 111 -2.48 -0.85 -10.94
N TYR A 112 -2.57 -1.49 -9.77
CA TYR A 112 -3.31 -0.96 -8.63
C TYR A 112 -2.48 0.13 -7.94
N THR A 113 -1.21 -0.18 -7.70
CA THR A 113 -0.25 0.73 -7.07
C THR A 113 1.08 0.68 -7.80
N LYS A 114 1.60 1.85 -8.16
CA LYS A 114 2.94 1.99 -8.76
C LYS A 114 3.97 2.02 -7.63
N LEU A 115 5.09 1.32 -7.86
CA LEU A 115 6.20 1.20 -6.92
C LEU A 115 7.44 1.85 -7.50
N SER A 116 7.91 2.93 -6.87
CA SER A 116 9.17 3.56 -7.24
C SER A 116 10.37 2.70 -6.86
N TYR A 117 11.53 2.96 -7.47
CA TYR A 117 12.78 2.33 -7.06
C TYR A 117 13.06 2.57 -5.56
N GLU A 118 12.86 3.81 -5.10
CA GLU A 118 13.03 4.22 -3.70
C GLU A 118 12.15 3.42 -2.74
N THR A 119 10.89 3.17 -3.13
CA THR A 119 9.96 2.37 -2.32
C THR A 119 10.44 0.93 -2.20
N ARG A 120 10.93 0.33 -3.30
CA ARG A 120 11.40 -1.06 -3.33
C ARG A 120 12.76 -1.24 -2.66
N SER A 121 13.65 -0.27 -2.78
CA SER A 121 14.99 -0.31 -2.16
C SER A 121 14.95 -0.01 -0.66
N ASN A 122 13.83 0.52 -0.17
CA ASN A 122 13.64 0.78 1.26
C ASN A 122 13.88 -0.47 2.11
N LYS A 123 14.61 -0.31 3.23
CA LYS A 123 14.94 -1.39 4.17
C LYS A 123 13.70 -2.13 4.69
N ASN A 124 12.58 -1.44 4.83
CA ASN A 124 11.32 -1.96 5.36
C ASN A 124 10.39 -2.55 4.29
N PHE A 125 10.74 -2.45 3.01
CA PHE A 125 9.98 -3.10 1.95
C PHE A 125 10.30 -4.61 1.90
N PRO A 126 9.29 -5.51 1.81
CA PRO A 126 9.48 -6.96 1.81
C PRO A 126 10.52 -7.39 0.78
N ARG A 127 11.52 -8.18 1.23
CA ARG A 127 12.69 -8.55 0.42
C ARG A 127 12.29 -9.34 -0.81
N GLU A 128 11.34 -10.24 -0.65
CA GLU A 128 10.75 -11.09 -1.68
C GLU A 128 10.05 -10.30 -2.80
N TRP A 129 9.67 -9.04 -2.55
CA TRP A 129 8.94 -8.22 -3.52
C TRP A 129 9.82 -7.22 -4.26
N ARG A 130 11.06 -7.00 -3.81
CA ARG A 130 11.94 -5.96 -4.36
C ARG A 130 12.19 -6.11 -5.86
N ASN A 131 12.23 -7.35 -6.35
CA ASN A 131 12.50 -7.66 -7.75
C ASN A 131 11.27 -8.20 -8.50
N LYS A 132 10.10 -8.28 -7.85
CA LYS A 132 8.91 -8.91 -8.43
C LYS A 132 8.24 -8.04 -9.49
N TRP A 133 8.34 -6.72 -9.38
CA TRP A 133 7.61 -5.76 -10.24
C TRP A 133 8.51 -4.62 -10.73
N LEU A 134 9.62 -4.95 -11.39
CA LEU A 134 10.59 -3.98 -11.90
C LEU A 134 9.99 -2.97 -12.89
N ASP A 135 9.09 -3.44 -13.76
CA ASP A 135 8.43 -2.62 -14.79
C ASP A 135 7.60 -1.47 -14.19
N SER A 136 7.10 -1.65 -12.95
CA SER A 136 6.37 -0.60 -12.24
C SER A 136 7.26 0.59 -11.86
N SER A 137 8.59 0.45 -11.94
CA SER A 137 9.56 1.47 -11.53
C SER A 137 10.32 2.10 -12.68
N MET A 138 10.39 1.44 -13.84
CA MET A 138 11.07 2.00 -15.02
C MET A 138 10.41 3.29 -15.53
N TRP A 139 9.20 3.58 -15.06
CA TRP A 139 8.51 4.83 -15.33
C TRP A 139 9.17 6.05 -14.67
N ASP A 140 9.81 5.88 -13.50
CA ASP A 140 10.52 6.98 -12.82
C ASP A 140 11.72 7.43 -13.66
N SER A 141 12.47 6.50 -14.26
CA SER A 141 13.61 6.78 -15.13
C SER A 141 13.24 7.46 -16.46
N SER A 142 11.98 7.37 -16.90
CA SER A 142 11.54 8.03 -18.14
C SER A 142 11.20 9.52 -17.96
N LYS A 143 11.08 9.99 -16.70
CA LYS A 143 10.80 11.39 -16.38
C LYS A 143 12.03 12.26 -16.18
N GLU A 144 13.23 11.67 -16.12
CA GLU A 144 14.50 12.41 -16.05
C GLU A 144 15.10 12.71 -17.44
N ILE A 145 14.42 12.30 -18.52
CA ILE A 145 14.82 12.60 -19.90
C ILE A 145 13.68 13.39 -20.57
N ASN A 146 13.48 14.63 -20.12
CA ASN A 146 12.83 15.72 -20.87
C ASN A 146 13.18 17.06 -20.24
#